data_AF-A0A2J0M9Q6-F1
#
_entry.id   AF-A0A2J0M9Q6-F1
#
_cell.length_a   1.000
_cell.length_b   1.000
_cell.length_c   1.000
_cell.angle_alpha   90.00
_cell.angle_beta   90.00
_cell.angle_gamma   90.00
#
_symmetry.space_group_name_H-M   'P 1'
#
loop_
_entity.id
_entity.type
_entity.pdbx_description
1 polymer ?
#
loop_
_entity_poly.entity_id
_entity_poly.type
_entity_poly.pdbx_seq_one_letter_code
_entity_poly.pdbx_strand_id
1 'polypeptide(L)'
;MKPPQFLPTNKNEMRQRGWDACDVIFITADAYCDHPSFGVALLSRLLEDEGYKVGIIAQPDWHKNDDFQRLGRPRLFFGITAGNLDSMLNIYTSNMNLRKLDKYSPGGAVGLRPKLPTIVYANKARELFSGVPVVIGGIEASMRRLAHYDFWSDKVKRSILFDSKADMLIYGMGERQVSELARRLKKGEVINNINDIRGTAVARKDLSFLEGFVTLPSFEEVVADKHKFLEAFKLYSGELGPFSARPVVQKVDTRFCVQLAPAQPLTTEELDRIYALKFTRLCHPRYEAFGGVPA
;
A
#
# COMPACT_ATOMS: atom_id res chain seq x y z
N MET A 1 -5.23 -27.94 -17.70
CA MET A 1 -5.70 -26.96 -16.70
C MET A 1 -6.34 -25.78 -17.42
N LYS A 2 -7.43 -25.19 -16.91
CA LYS A 2 -7.99 -23.95 -17.50
C LYS A 2 -6.95 -22.83 -17.43
N PRO A 3 -6.86 -21.95 -18.43
CA PRO A 3 -5.94 -20.82 -18.39
C PRO A 3 -6.25 -19.91 -17.20
N PRO A 4 -5.25 -19.24 -16.61
CA PRO A 4 -5.47 -18.26 -15.56
C PRO A 4 -6.43 -17.17 -16.07
N GLN A 5 -7.34 -16.72 -15.21
CA GLN A 5 -8.29 -15.65 -15.50
C GLN A 5 -7.93 -14.42 -14.68
N PHE A 6 -8.07 -13.23 -15.26
CA PHE A 6 -7.90 -11.96 -14.55
C PHE A 6 -8.82 -11.85 -13.34
N LEU A 7 -8.33 -11.27 -12.25
CA LEU A 7 -9.13 -10.95 -11.08
C LEU A 7 -10.20 -9.89 -11.42
N PRO A 8 -11.37 -9.91 -10.76
CA PRO A 8 -12.44 -8.97 -11.03
C PRO A 8 -12.04 -7.51 -10.82
N THR A 9 -12.55 -6.68 -11.70
CA THR A 9 -12.28 -5.23 -11.78
C THR A 9 -13.57 -4.41 -11.76
N ASN A 10 -14.71 -5.08 -11.86
CA ASN A 10 -16.06 -4.53 -11.75
C ASN A 10 -17.06 -5.58 -11.25
N LYS A 11 -18.25 -5.14 -10.83
CA LYS A 11 -19.34 -6.00 -10.35
C LYS A 11 -19.81 -7.07 -11.33
N ASN A 12 -19.73 -6.84 -12.65
CA ASN A 12 -20.17 -7.84 -13.63
C ASN A 12 -19.23 -9.04 -13.64
N GLU A 13 -17.92 -8.81 -13.60
CA GLU A 13 -16.90 -9.87 -13.47
C GLU A 13 -17.03 -10.63 -12.14
N MET A 14 -17.38 -9.94 -11.05
CA MET A 14 -17.70 -10.61 -9.78
C MET A 14 -18.92 -11.54 -9.90
N ARG A 15 -20.01 -11.06 -10.52
CA ARG A 15 -21.23 -11.85 -10.73
C ARG A 15 -21.00 -13.08 -11.61
N GLN A 16 -20.16 -12.97 -12.64
CA GLN A 16 -19.75 -14.10 -13.47
C GLN A 16 -19.03 -15.21 -12.67
N ARG A 17 -18.39 -14.84 -11.56
CA ARG A 17 -17.76 -15.77 -10.60
C ARG A 17 -18.70 -16.22 -9.47
N GLY A 18 -19.96 -15.75 -9.45
CA GLY A 18 -20.90 -16.00 -8.35
C GLY A 18 -20.52 -15.28 -7.05
N TRP A 19 -19.88 -14.11 -7.14
CA TRP A 19 -19.45 -13.33 -5.99
C TRP A 19 -20.35 -12.10 -5.78
N ASP A 20 -20.92 -11.98 -4.59
CA ASP A 20 -21.70 -10.80 -4.20
C ASP A 20 -20.80 -9.64 -3.71
N ALA A 21 -19.65 -9.98 -3.13
CA ALA A 21 -18.69 -9.04 -2.57
C ALA A 21 -17.27 -9.62 -2.62
N CYS A 22 -16.28 -8.75 -2.76
CA CYS A 22 -14.88 -9.07 -2.50
C CYS A 22 -14.60 -9.07 -1.00
N ASP A 23 -13.68 -9.92 -0.56
CA ASP A 23 -13.12 -9.85 0.79
C ASP A 23 -12.12 -8.70 0.87
N VAL A 24 -11.26 -8.56 -0.14
CA VAL A 24 -10.24 -7.50 -0.24
C VAL A 24 -10.35 -6.82 -1.59
N ILE A 25 -10.27 -5.48 -1.61
CA ILE A 25 -10.16 -4.71 -2.86
C ILE A 25 -8.85 -3.93 -2.84
N PHE A 26 -8.03 -4.14 -3.86
CA PHE A 26 -6.84 -3.32 -4.07
C PHE A 26 -7.16 -2.11 -4.96
N ILE A 27 -6.68 -0.93 -4.57
CA ILE A 27 -6.72 0.29 -5.37
C ILE A 27 -5.29 0.68 -5.69
N THR A 28 -4.96 0.74 -6.98
CA THR A 28 -3.60 1.00 -7.44
C THR A 28 -3.56 2.13 -8.45
N ALA A 29 -2.49 2.94 -8.41
CA ALA A 29 -2.26 3.97 -9.40
C ALA A 29 -1.61 3.45 -10.69
N ASP A 30 -1.24 2.17 -10.77
CA ASP A 30 -0.81 1.52 -12.01
C ASP A 30 -1.97 0.87 -12.76
N ALA A 31 -1.81 0.67 -14.05
CA ALA A 31 -2.64 -0.24 -14.83
C ALA A 31 -2.58 -1.66 -14.25
N TYR A 32 -3.68 -2.42 -14.38
CA TYR A 32 -3.69 -3.81 -13.95
C TYR A 32 -2.96 -4.70 -14.96
N CYS A 33 -1.70 -4.99 -14.66
CA CYS A 33 -0.94 -6.07 -15.30
C CYS A 33 -0.78 -7.23 -14.32
N ASP A 34 -1.32 -8.39 -14.70
CA ASP A 34 -1.38 -9.56 -13.85
C ASP A 34 -0.10 -10.39 -13.99
N HIS A 35 0.99 -9.79 -13.51
CA HIS A 35 2.36 -10.30 -13.61
C HIS A 35 3.05 -10.22 -12.23
N PRO A 36 3.88 -11.20 -11.84
CA PRO A 36 4.52 -11.21 -10.51
C PRO A 36 5.47 -10.03 -10.25
N SER A 37 5.88 -9.27 -11.27
CA SER A 37 6.66 -8.03 -11.09
C SER A 37 5.82 -6.84 -10.61
N PHE A 38 4.49 -6.97 -10.61
CA PHE A 38 3.57 -5.95 -10.12
C PHE A 38 3.12 -6.33 -8.71
N GLY A 39 3.48 -5.52 -7.72
CA GLY A 39 3.21 -5.85 -6.31
C GLY A 39 1.74 -6.14 -6.02
N VAL A 40 0.82 -5.37 -6.60
CA VAL A 40 -0.63 -5.58 -6.43
C VAL A 40 -1.09 -6.90 -7.05
N ALA A 41 -0.59 -7.26 -8.24
CA ALA A 41 -0.94 -8.53 -8.84
C ALA A 41 -0.43 -9.70 -7.99
N LEU A 42 0.81 -9.62 -7.51
CA LEU A 42 1.42 -10.63 -6.64
C LEU A 42 0.62 -10.82 -5.34
N LEU A 43 0.36 -9.75 -4.60
CA LEU A 43 -0.40 -9.82 -3.34
C LEU A 43 -1.85 -10.26 -3.57
N SER A 44 -2.46 -9.86 -4.69
CA SER A 44 -3.81 -10.27 -5.01
C SER A 44 -3.90 -11.76 -5.35
N ARG A 45 -2.92 -12.30 -6.09
CA ARG A 45 -2.85 -13.75 -6.38
C ARG A 45 -2.53 -14.57 -5.15
N LEU A 46 -1.69 -14.06 -4.26
CA LEU A 46 -1.42 -14.69 -2.96
C LEU A 46 -2.70 -14.84 -2.14
N LEU A 47 -3.47 -13.76 -1.99
CA LEU A 47 -4.74 -13.80 -1.27
C LEU A 47 -5.80 -14.66 -2.00
N GLU A 48 -5.84 -14.66 -3.34
CA GLU A 48 -6.74 -15.56 -4.08
C GLU A 48 -6.39 -17.03 -3.83
N ASP A 49 -5.10 -17.38 -3.81
CA ASP A 49 -4.61 -18.74 -3.51
C ASP A 49 -4.95 -19.17 -2.07
N GLU A 50 -4.93 -18.23 -1.13
CA GLU A 50 -5.39 -18.44 0.25
C GLU A 50 -6.93 -18.48 0.40
N GLY A 51 -7.66 -18.37 -0.70
CA GLY A 51 -9.12 -18.54 -0.75
C GLY A 51 -9.92 -17.26 -0.48
N TYR A 52 -9.31 -16.08 -0.58
CA TYR A 52 -10.02 -14.80 -0.50
C TYR A 52 -10.57 -14.36 -1.86
N LYS A 53 -11.73 -13.69 -1.85
CA LYS A 53 -12.30 -13.04 -3.03
C LYS A 53 -11.64 -11.68 -3.22
N VAL A 54 -10.72 -11.56 -4.17
CA VAL A 54 -9.94 -10.32 -4.38
C VAL A 54 -10.40 -9.60 -5.64
N GLY A 55 -10.51 -8.27 -5.58
CA GLY A 55 -10.75 -7.43 -6.74
C GLY A 55 -9.76 -6.26 -6.85
N ILE A 56 -9.58 -5.72 -8.05
CA ILE A 56 -8.60 -4.67 -8.35
C ILE A 56 -9.26 -3.48 -9.05
N ILE A 57 -9.13 -2.30 -8.44
CA ILE A 57 -9.44 -1.00 -9.06
C ILE A 57 -8.11 -0.35 -9.47
N ALA A 58 -7.79 -0.44 -10.75
CA ALA A 58 -6.58 0.14 -11.34
C ALA A 58 -6.88 1.50 -11.97
N GLN A 59 -6.05 2.49 -11.64
CA GLN A 59 -6.14 3.88 -12.12
C GLN A 59 -7.55 4.47 -12.08
N PRO A 60 -8.21 4.50 -10.91
CA PRO A 60 -9.48 5.19 -10.81
C PRO A 60 -9.27 6.69 -11.03
N ASP A 61 -10.17 7.31 -11.79
CA ASP A 61 -10.25 8.76 -11.90
C ASP A 61 -10.66 9.36 -10.54
N TRP A 62 -9.73 10.06 -9.88
CA TRP A 62 -9.93 10.60 -8.54
C TRP A 62 -10.94 11.75 -8.47
N HIS A 63 -11.41 12.23 -9.62
CA HIS A 63 -12.52 13.18 -9.71
C HIS A 63 -13.90 12.50 -9.76
N LYS A 64 -13.96 11.17 -9.94
CA LYS A 64 -15.20 10.41 -10.10
C LYS A 64 -15.38 9.36 -9.01
N ASN A 65 -16.43 9.52 -8.21
CA ASN A 65 -16.72 8.57 -7.13
C ASN A 65 -17.06 7.17 -7.68
N ASP A 66 -17.73 7.09 -8.82
CA ASP A 66 -18.15 5.83 -9.45
C ASP A 66 -16.97 4.87 -9.72
N ASP A 67 -15.80 5.41 -10.04
CA ASP A 67 -14.59 4.62 -10.31
C ASP A 67 -14.13 3.82 -9.08
N PHE A 68 -14.26 4.39 -7.89
CA PHE A 68 -13.95 3.74 -6.61
C PHE A 68 -15.07 2.77 -6.17
N GLN A 69 -16.27 2.89 -6.75
CA GLN A 69 -17.44 2.08 -6.41
C GLN A 69 -17.68 0.90 -7.35
N ARG A 70 -16.85 0.73 -8.39
CA ARG A 70 -16.95 -0.32 -9.42
C ARG A 70 -17.06 -1.74 -8.88
N LEU A 71 -16.43 -2.03 -7.73
CA LEU A 71 -16.46 -3.33 -7.04
C LEU A 71 -17.32 -3.32 -5.77
N GLY A 72 -17.79 -2.14 -5.33
CA GLY A 72 -18.57 -1.99 -4.10
C GLY A 72 -17.71 -2.08 -2.83
N ARG A 73 -18.35 -2.50 -1.73
CA ARG A 73 -17.74 -2.55 -0.39
C ARG A 73 -17.02 -3.89 -0.18
N PRO A 74 -15.74 -3.92 0.21
CA PRO A 74 -15.06 -5.15 0.59
C PRO A 74 -15.49 -5.59 1.99
N ARG A 75 -15.39 -6.89 2.28
CA ARG A 75 -15.75 -7.43 3.59
C ARG A 75 -14.66 -7.21 4.65
N LEU A 76 -13.39 -7.19 4.24
CA LEU A 76 -12.25 -7.09 5.16
C LEU A 76 -11.60 -5.70 5.10
N PHE A 77 -11.03 -5.30 3.96
CA PHE A 77 -10.33 -4.01 3.85
C PHE A 77 -10.08 -3.56 2.40
N PHE A 78 -9.73 -2.28 2.25
CA PHE A 78 -9.10 -1.74 1.04
C PHE A 78 -7.57 -1.74 1.18
N GLY A 79 -6.85 -2.30 0.21
CA GLY A 79 -5.40 -2.19 0.09
C GLY A 79 -5.02 -1.14 -0.95
N ILE A 80 -4.21 -0.12 -0.60
CA ILE A 80 -3.98 1.05 -1.46
C ILE A 80 -2.49 1.28 -1.70
N THR A 81 -2.11 1.52 -2.96
CA THR A 81 -0.73 1.80 -3.35
C THR A 81 -0.62 2.78 -4.53
N ALA A 82 0.51 3.47 -4.60
CA ALA A 82 0.90 4.29 -5.74
C ALA A 82 1.42 3.49 -6.94
N GLY A 83 1.52 2.17 -6.81
CA GLY A 83 2.01 1.27 -7.85
C GLY A 83 3.47 0.86 -7.63
N ASN A 84 4.14 0.51 -8.73
CA ASN A 84 5.50 -0.02 -8.78
C ASN A 84 6.59 1.06 -8.67
N LEU A 85 6.22 2.33 -8.81
CA LEU A 85 7.14 3.46 -8.67
C LEU A 85 6.49 4.54 -7.79
N ASP A 86 7.33 5.35 -7.13
CA ASP A 86 6.86 6.58 -6.49
C ASP A 86 6.14 7.47 -7.52
N SER A 87 4.94 7.97 -7.17
CA SER A 87 4.09 8.69 -8.11
C SER A 87 4.75 9.95 -8.66
N MET A 88 5.59 10.61 -7.87
CA MET A 88 6.26 11.82 -8.31
C MET A 88 7.32 11.52 -9.36
N LEU A 89 7.97 10.35 -9.30
CA LEU A 89 8.90 9.89 -10.33
C LEU A 89 8.19 9.42 -11.61
N ASN A 90 6.92 9.04 -11.55
CA ASN A 90 6.10 8.80 -12.74
C ASN A 90 5.68 10.10 -13.43
N ILE A 91 5.52 11.19 -12.67
CA ILE A 91 5.07 12.48 -13.21
C ILE A 91 6.27 13.34 -13.66
N TYR A 92 7.38 13.27 -12.93
CA TYR A 92 8.55 14.13 -13.12
C TYR A 92 9.83 13.36 -13.41
N THR A 93 10.75 14.00 -14.12
CA THR A 93 12.15 13.59 -14.20
C THR A 93 12.93 14.05 -12.97
N SER A 94 14.18 13.60 -12.80
CA SER A 94 15.07 14.08 -11.74
C SER A 94 15.30 15.59 -11.77
N ASN A 95 15.19 16.20 -12.96
CA ASN A 95 15.33 17.65 -13.17
C ASN A 95 13.98 18.38 -13.04
N MET A 96 12.96 17.74 -12.45
CA MET A 96 11.61 18.28 -12.22
C MET A 96 10.81 18.64 -13.49
N ASN A 97 11.22 18.14 -14.66
CA ASN A 97 10.44 18.30 -15.89
C ASN A 97 9.32 17.25 -15.94
N LEU A 98 8.16 17.61 -16.50
CA LEU A 98 7.07 16.66 -16.72
C LEU A 98 7.50 15.54 -17.68
N ARG A 99 7.20 14.30 -17.32
CA ARG A 99 7.36 13.17 -18.23
C ARG A 99 6.33 13.22 -19.33
N LYS A 100 6.74 12.79 -20.53
CA LYS A 100 5.86 12.65 -21.70
C LYS A 100 5.22 11.26 -21.79
N LEU A 101 5.64 10.33 -20.94
CA LEU A 101 5.25 8.92 -20.95
C LEU A 101 5.18 8.39 -19.52
N ASP A 102 4.08 7.72 -19.18
CA ASP A 102 3.94 6.93 -17.96
C ASP A 102 3.92 5.43 -18.32
N LYS A 103 5.01 4.72 -18.01
CA LYS A 103 5.20 3.31 -18.39
C LYS A 103 4.19 2.36 -17.77
N TYR A 104 3.53 2.77 -16.69
CA TYR A 104 2.56 1.94 -15.98
C TYR A 104 1.11 2.35 -16.27
N SER A 105 0.90 3.14 -17.33
CA SER A 105 -0.41 3.60 -17.79
C SER A 105 -0.75 3.01 -19.16
N PRO A 106 -2.04 2.77 -19.46
CA PRO A 106 -2.47 2.33 -20.79
C PRO A 106 -2.00 3.29 -21.88
N GLY A 107 -1.40 2.75 -22.94
CA GLY A 107 -0.84 3.52 -24.05
C GLY A 107 0.32 4.44 -23.67
N GLY A 108 0.85 4.34 -22.45
CA GLY A 108 1.84 5.29 -21.95
C GLY A 108 1.27 6.64 -21.52
N ALA A 109 -0.06 6.76 -21.41
CA ALA A 109 -0.75 8.02 -21.19
C ALA A 109 -0.37 8.67 -19.84
N VAL A 110 -0.09 9.97 -19.87
CA VAL A 110 0.19 10.76 -18.67
C VAL A 110 -1.11 11.32 -18.07
N GLY A 111 -1.08 11.65 -16.78
CA GLY A 111 -2.22 12.30 -16.10
C GLY A 111 -3.35 11.35 -15.67
N LEU A 112 -3.14 10.03 -15.72
CA LEU A 112 -4.12 9.02 -15.27
C LEU A 112 -4.07 8.72 -13.77
N ARG A 113 -3.20 9.40 -13.02
CA ARG A 113 -3.09 9.30 -11.56
C ARG A 113 -2.80 10.68 -10.95
N PRO A 114 -3.25 10.96 -9.72
CA PRO A 114 -2.88 12.18 -9.02
C PRO A 114 -1.43 12.09 -8.52
N LYS A 115 -0.89 13.21 -8.05
CA LYS A 115 0.30 13.22 -7.19
C LYS A 115 -0.05 12.61 -5.84
N LEU A 116 0.85 11.82 -5.26
CA LEU A 116 0.66 11.16 -3.96
C LEU A 116 -0.66 10.36 -3.88
N PRO A 117 -0.94 9.47 -4.85
CA PRO A 117 -2.18 8.72 -4.96
C PRO A 117 -2.49 7.88 -3.72
N THR A 118 -1.50 7.43 -2.95
CA THR A 118 -1.78 6.69 -1.71
C THR A 118 -2.64 7.52 -0.76
N ILE A 119 -2.36 8.82 -0.61
CA ILE A 119 -3.17 9.73 0.23
C ILE A 119 -4.53 9.98 -0.41
N VAL A 120 -4.56 10.31 -1.70
CA VAL A 120 -5.79 10.66 -2.42
C VAL A 120 -6.77 9.49 -2.42
N TYR A 121 -6.31 8.29 -2.75
CA TYR A 121 -7.13 7.09 -2.84
C TYR A 121 -7.57 6.61 -1.45
N ALA A 122 -6.72 6.72 -0.42
CA ALA A 122 -7.11 6.42 0.96
C ALA A 122 -8.24 7.32 1.45
N ASN A 123 -8.12 8.63 1.20
CA ASN A 123 -9.17 9.59 1.55
C ASN A 123 -10.47 9.31 0.80
N LYS A 124 -10.40 8.99 -0.50
CA LYS A 124 -11.57 8.58 -1.30
C LYS A 124 -12.23 7.30 -0.79
N ALA A 125 -11.45 6.27 -0.48
CA ALA A 125 -11.97 5.02 0.08
C ALA A 125 -12.69 5.27 1.41
N ARG A 126 -12.13 6.11 2.28
CA ARG A 126 -12.77 6.47 3.56
C ARG A 126 -14.03 7.32 3.39
N GLU A 127 -14.02 8.28 2.48
CA GLU A 127 -15.18 9.12 2.14
C GLU A 127 -16.37 8.25 1.70
N LEU A 128 -16.12 7.31 0.80
CA LEU A 128 -17.17 6.51 0.16
C LEU A 128 -17.58 5.27 0.95
N PHE A 129 -16.70 4.73 1.80
CA PHE A 129 -16.90 3.47 2.49
C PHE A 129 -16.56 3.56 3.98
N SER A 130 -17.35 4.36 4.71
CA SER A 130 -17.19 4.51 6.16
C SER A 130 -17.17 3.16 6.88
N GLY A 131 -16.27 3.04 7.87
CA GLY A 131 -16.07 1.84 8.67
C GLY A 131 -15.36 0.69 7.97
N VAL A 132 -14.97 0.80 6.70
CA VAL A 132 -14.06 -0.19 6.09
C VAL A 132 -12.62 0.15 6.47
N PRO A 133 -11.85 -0.82 6.95
CA PRO A 133 -10.42 -0.64 7.15
C PRO A 133 -9.68 -0.24 5.87
N VAL A 134 -8.76 0.71 5.97
CA VAL A 134 -7.90 1.17 4.88
C VAL A 134 -6.44 0.87 5.22
N VAL A 135 -5.82 0.06 4.38
CA VAL A 135 -4.43 -0.38 4.52
C VAL A 135 -3.64 0.19 3.35
N ILE A 136 -2.53 0.87 3.63
CA ILE A 136 -1.67 1.46 2.60
C ILE A 136 -0.34 0.71 2.50
N GLY A 137 0.26 0.70 1.31
CA GLY A 137 1.55 0.05 1.09
C GLY A 137 2.23 0.51 -0.19
N GLY A 138 3.25 -0.25 -0.60
CA GLY A 138 4.09 0.07 -1.76
C GLY A 138 5.19 1.06 -1.45
N ILE A 139 5.95 1.45 -2.48
CA ILE A 139 7.14 2.31 -2.35
C ILE A 139 6.76 3.66 -1.76
N GLU A 140 5.70 4.30 -2.27
CA GLU A 140 5.28 5.64 -1.82
C GLU A 140 4.97 5.68 -0.31
N ALA A 141 4.24 4.69 0.20
CA ALA A 141 3.90 4.60 1.62
C ALA A 141 5.12 4.21 2.45
N SER A 142 5.87 3.19 1.99
CA SER A 142 7.04 2.66 2.70
C SER A 142 8.10 3.74 2.94
N MET A 143 8.40 4.58 1.96
CA MET A 143 9.40 5.63 2.12
C MET A 143 8.96 6.77 3.05
N ARG A 144 7.67 6.83 3.41
CA ARG A 144 7.04 7.93 4.17
C ARG A 144 6.44 7.47 5.50
N ARG A 145 6.96 6.37 6.08
CA ARG A 145 6.46 5.77 7.34
C ARG A 145 6.66 6.63 8.57
N LEU A 146 7.75 7.37 8.62
CA LEU A 146 8.15 8.23 9.73
C LEU A 146 8.36 9.65 9.18
N ALA A 147 8.77 10.58 10.03
CA ALA A 147 9.20 11.89 9.56
C ALA A 147 10.32 11.73 8.53
N HIS A 148 10.18 12.41 7.39
CA HIS A 148 11.08 12.30 6.26
C HIS A 148 11.24 13.65 5.58
N TYR A 149 12.39 13.85 4.96
CA TYR A 149 12.59 14.99 4.08
C TYR A 149 11.94 14.71 2.72
N ASP A 150 11.02 15.57 2.31
CA ASP A 150 10.37 15.52 1.01
C ASP A 150 11.08 16.48 0.05
N PHE A 151 11.82 15.90 -0.90
CA PHE A 151 12.56 16.66 -1.90
C PHE A 151 11.67 17.56 -2.76
N TRP A 152 10.44 17.13 -3.07
CA TRP A 152 9.55 17.85 -3.98
C TRP A 152 9.00 19.15 -3.40
N SER A 153 8.83 19.22 -2.08
CA SER A 153 8.34 20.42 -1.38
C SER A 153 9.39 21.10 -0.52
N ASP A 154 10.63 20.59 -0.49
CA ASP A 154 11.75 21.07 0.32
C ASP A 154 11.38 21.23 1.80
N LYS A 155 10.72 20.19 2.35
CA LYS A 155 10.16 20.23 3.72
C LYS A 155 10.30 18.89 4.41
N VAL A 156 10.47 18.92 5.73
CA VAL A 156 10.26 17.75 6.56
C VAL A 156 8.75 17.52 6.69
N LYS A 157 8.31 16.32 6.30
CA LYS A 157 6.92 15.87 6.37
C LYS A 157 6.78 14.81 7.45
N ARG A 158 5.62 14.78 8.08
CA ARG A 158 5.24 13.72 9.03
C ARG A 158 4.95 12.42 8.28
N SER A 159 4.72 11.35 9.03
CA SER A 159 4.31 10.06 8.48
C SER A 159 3.04 10.16 7.63
N ILE A 160 3.04 9.48 6.48
CA ILE A 160 1.90 9.39 5.56
C ILE A 160 0.63 8.83 6.23
N LEU A 161 0.76 8.08 7.34
CA LEU A 161 -0.37 7.60 8.14
C LEU A 161 -1.25 8.73 8.67
N PHE A 162 -0.68 9.91 8.93
CA PHE A 162 -1.41 11.07 9.45
C PHE A 162 -2.15 11.82 8.35
N ASP A 163 -1.61 11.83 7.13
CA ASP A 163 -2.19 12.54 5.99
C ASP A 163 -3.23 11.69 5.24
N SER A 164 -2.97 10.39 5.08
CA SER A 164 -3.90 9.41 4.51
C SER A 164 -4.99 8.96 5.49
N LYS A 165 -4.76 9.18 6.80
CA LYS A 165 -5.55 8.63 7.90
C LYS A 165 -5.70 7.11 7.82
N ALA A 166 -4.84 6.36 7.13
CA ALA A 166 -4.97 4.91 7.01
C ALA A 166 -4.90 4.19 8.37
N ASP A 167 -5.54 3.04 8.50
CA ASP A 167 -5.57 2.26 9.75
C ASP A 167 -4.24 1.54 10.00
N MET A 168 -3.58 1.13 8.91
CA MET A 168 -2.31 0.42 8.92
C MET A 168 -1.51 0.70 7.63
N LEU A 169 -0.20 0.73 7.75
CA LEU A 169 0.75 0.81 6.64
C LEU A 169 1.57 -0.48 6.62
N ILE A 170 1.61 -1.19 5.50
CA ILE A 170 2.49 -2.35 5.27
C ILE A 170 3.73 -1.90 4.51
N TYR A 171 4.91 -2.34 4.95
CA TYR A 171 6.16 -1.90 4.36
C TYR A 171 7.19 -3.00 4.11
N GLY A 172 8.03 -2.77 3.10
CA GLY A 172 8.92 -3.79 2.57
C GLY A 172 8.11 -4.83 1.78
N MET A 173 8.53 -6.09 1.88
CA MET A 173 7.80 -7.25 1.34
C MET A 173 6.53 -7.46 2.18
N GLY A 174 5.37 -7.40 1.53
CA GLY A 174 4.06 -7.29 2.17
C GLY A 174 3.26 -8.59 2.25
N GLU A 175 3.81 -9.69 1.74
CA GLU A 175 3.14 -10.99 1.57
C GLU A 175 2.64 -11.54 2.89
N ARG A 176 3.53 -11.71 3.88
CA ARG A 176 3.15 -12.27 5.20
C ARG A 176 2.17 -11.36 5.93
N GLN A 177 2.34 -10.06 5.82
CA GLN A 177 1.53 -9.07 6.53
C GLN A 177 0.11 -9.02 5.99
N VAL A 178 -0.03 -9.02 4.66
CA VAL A 178 -1.36 -8.94 4.06
C VAL A 178 -2.16 -10.22 4.31
N SER A 179 -1.51 -11.39 4.23
CA SER A 179 -2.12 -12.68 4.56
C SER A 179 -2.52 -12.76 6.02
N GLU A 180 -1.63 -12.37 6.93
CA GLU A 180 -1.89 -12.37 8.37
C GLU A 180 -3.02 -11.39 8.75
N LEU A 181 -3.00 -10.18 8.18
CA LEU A 181 -4.05 -9.19 8.40
C LEU A 181 -5.40 -9.70 7.88
N ALA A 182 -5.46 -10.21 6.65
CA ALA A 182 -6.69 -10.77 6.09
C ALA A 182 -7.24 -11.90 6.97
N ARG A 183 -6.36 -12.78 7.46
CA ARG A 183 -6.73 -13.89 8.35
C ARG A 183 -7.31 -13.41 9.67
N ARG A 184 -6.72 -12.39 10.30
CA ARG A 184 -7.19 -11.84 11.58
C ARG A 184 -8.51 -11.07 11.43
N LEU A 185 -8.63 -10.24 10.40
CA LEU A 185 -9.89 -9.55 10.10
C LEU A 185 -11.03 -10.53 9.77
N LYS A 186 -10.74 -11.62 9.04
CA LYS A 186 -11.73 -12.68 8.77
C LYS A 186 -12.17 -13.42 10.04
N LYS A 187 -11.33 -13.48 11.08
CA LYS A 187 -11.68 -14.00 12.41
C LYS A 187 -12.46 -13.01 13.28
N GLY A 188 -12.71 -11.79 12.78
CA GLY A 188 -13.47 -10.76 13.48
C GLY A 188 -12.63 -9.84 14.36
N GLU A 189 -11.30 -9.88 14.26
CA GLU A 189 -10.46 -8.93 14.97
C GLU A 189 -10.63 -7.51 14.41
N VAL A 190 -10.66 -6.52 15.31
CA VAL A 190 -10.77 -5.10 14.93
C VAL A 190 -9.38 -4.57 14.58
N ILE A 191 -9.22 -3.93 13.42
CA ILE A 191 -7.91 -3.48 12.92
C ILE A 191 -7.14 -2.59 13.91
N ASN A 192 -7.83 -1.77 14.71
CA ASN A 192 -7.19 -0.90 15.71
C ASN A 192 -6.54 -1.66 16.88
N ASN A 193 -6.90 -2.92 17.08
CA ASN A 193 -6.33 -3.81 18.10
C ASN A 193 -5.17 -4.65 17.55
N ILE A 194 -4.93 -4.62 16.23
CA ILE A 194 -3.85 -5.34 15.57
C ILE A 194 -2.60 -4.44 15.60
N ASN A 195 -1.69 -4.73 16.53
CA ASN A 195 -0.55 -3.87 16.87
C ASN A 195 0.79 -4.62 16.95
N ASP A 196 0.84 -5.81 16.37
CA ASP A 196 1.92 -6.78 16.54
C ASP A 196 2.36 -7.43 15.22
N ILE A 197 1.76 -7.06 14.08
CA ILE A 197 2.20 -7.54 12.76
C ILE A 197 3.51 -6.87 12.35
N ARG A 198 4.59 -7.65 12.31
CA ARG A 198 5.92 -7.21 11.83
C ARG A 198 5.87 -6.68 10.40
N GLY A 199 6.65 -5.65 10.08
CA GLY A 199 6.65 -5.01 8.77
C GLY A 199 5.42 -4.11 8.55
N THR A 200 4.81 -3.64 9.64
CA THR A 200 3.71 -2.66 9.58
C THR A 200 3.99 -1.43 10.42
N ALA A 201 3.31 -0.34 10.11
CA ALA A 201 3.28 0.87 10.92
C ALA A 201 1.83 1.30 11.19
N VAL A 202 1.59 1.84 12.37
CA VAL A 202 0.26 2.25 12.86
C VAL A 202 0.33 3.59 13.58
N ALA A 203 -0.78 4.32 13.60
CA ALA A 203 -0.94 5.52 14.42
C ALA A 203 -1.80 5.22 15.65
N ARG A 204 -1.29 5.49 16.87
CA ARG A 204 -1.96 5.18 18.14
C ARG A 204 -1.88 6.34 19.13
N LYS A 205 -2.81 6.38 20.09
CA LYS A 205 -2.88 7.45 21.10
C LYS A 205 -1.96 7.19 22.30
N ASP A 206 -1.75 5.92 22.61
CA ASP A 206 -0.88 5.45 23.67
C ASP A 206 0.01 4.31 23.14
N LEU A 207 0.90 3.84 24.01
CA LEU A 207 1.91 2.82 23.71
C LEU A 207 1.79 1.61 24.65
N SER A 208 0.65 1.42 25.34
CA SER A 208 0.53 0.40 26.39
C SER A 208 0.64 -1.03 25.87
N PHE A 209 0.53 -1.21 24.56
CA PHE A 209 0.66 -2.50 23.87
C PHE A 209 2.10 -2.85 23.48
N LEU A 210 3.08 -1.95 23.71
CA LEU A 210 4.48 -2.18 23.37
C LEU A 210 5.33 -2.39 24.62
N GLU A 211 6.13 -3.45 24.58
CA GLU A 211 7.24 -3.67 25.50
C GLU A 211 8.56 -3.47 24.75
N GLY A 212 9.37 -2.48 25.16
CA GLY A 212 10.67 -2.20 24.58
C GLY A 212 10.62 -1.62 23.15
N PHE A 213 10.90 -0.33 23.01
CA PHE A 213 10.91 0.37 21.73
C PHE A 213 11.96 1.47 21.69
N VAL A 214 12.36 1.88 20.48
CA VAL A 214 13.21 3.05 20.26
C VAL A 214 12.34 4.27 20.05
N THR A 215 12.53 5.30 20.88
CA THR A 215 11.84 6.58 20.72
C THR A 215 12.70 7.50 19.86
N LEU A 216 12.13 8.04 18.79
CA LEU A 216 12.72 9.10 18.00
C LEU A 216 12.33 10.47 18.57
N PRO A 217 13.13 11.52 18.32
CA PRO A 217 12.66 12.89 18.42
C PRO A 217 11.30 13.07 17.73
N SER A 218 10.41 13.82 18.37
CA SER A 218 9.07 14.10 17.85
C SER A 218 9.11 14.78 16.49
N PHE A 219 7.99 14.70 15.75
CA PHE A 219 7.88 15.39 14.47
C PHE A 219 8.16 16.89 14.59
N GLU A 220 7.64 17.52 15.65
CA GLU A 220 7.81 18.94 15.92
C GLU A 220 9.29 19.29 16.17
N GLU A 221 10.03 18.44 16.91
CA GLU A 221 11.46 18.62 17.14
C GLU A 221 12.29 18.47 15.86
N VAL A 222 12.02 17.45 15.03
CA VAL A 222 12.79 17.23 13.80
C VAL A 222 12.49 18.26 12.71
N VAL A 223 11.35 18.93 12.77
CA VAL A 223 11.03 20.08 11.91
C VAL A 223 11.79 21.32 12.36
N ALA A 224 11.93 21.52 13.67
CA ALA A 224 12.59 22.69 14.24
C ALA A 224 14.13 22.61 14.22
N ASP A 225 14.70 21.40 14.31
CA ASP A 225 16.15 21.20 14.41
C ASP A 225 16.66 20.07 13.49
N LYS A 226 17.56 20.44 12.57
CA LYS A 226 18.25 19.52 11.67
C LYS A 226 19.09 18.47 12.41
N HIS A 227 19.64 18.79 13.59
CA HIS A 227 20.40 17.85 14.39
C HIS A 227 19.48 16.78 15.00
N LYS A 228 18.26 17.17 15.41
CA LYS A 228 17.21 16.23 15.83
C LYS A 228 16.75 15.34 14.68
N PHE A 229 16.63 15.88 13.48
CA PHE A 229 16.36 15.07 12.29
C PHE A 229 17.46 14.02 12.03
N LEU A 230 18.74 14.40 12.13
CA LEU A 230 19.87 13.48 12.00
C LEU A 230 19.91 12.43 13.13
N GLU A 231 19.62 12.83 14.37
CA GLU A 231 19.49 11.92 15.51
C GLU A 231 18.39 10.88 15.25
N ALA A 232 17.21 11.32 14.82
CA ALA A 232 16.10 10.45 14.46
C ALA A 232 16.49 9.46 13.35
N PHE A 233 17.17 9.93 12.30
CA PHE A 233 17.65 9.09 11.21
C PHE A 233 18.65 8.03 11.69
N LYS A 234 19.59 8.39 12.56
CA LYS A 234 20.59 7.47 13.13
C LYS A 234 19.93 6.39 13.98
N LEU A 235 19.01 6.77 14.87
CA LEU A 235 18.25 5.84 15.73
C LEU A 235 17.44 4.87 14.88
N TYR A 236 16.68 5.38 13.91
CA TYR A 236 15.89 4.56 12.99
C TYR A 236 16.75 3.59 12.17
N SER A 237 17.91 4.04 11.68
CA SER A 237 18.80 3.21 10.86
C SER A 237 19.34 1.99 11.61
N GLY A 238 19.47 2.07 12.94
CA GLY A 238 19.83 0.93 13.79
C GLY A 238 18.74 -0.15 13.88
N GLU A 239 17.50 0.19 13.54
CA GLU A 239 16.32 -0.66 13.71
C GLU A 239 15.76 -1.16 12.35
N LEU A 240 16.64 -1.29 11.35
CA LEU A 240 16.31 -1.82 10.02
C LEU A 240 16.48 -3.36 9.90
N GLY A 241 17.23 -3.97 10.83
CA GLY A 241 17.56 -5.39 10.77
C GLY A 241 16.40 -6.29 11.18
N PRO A 242 15.94 -7.25 10.35
CA PRO A 242 14.76 -8.04 10.68
C PRO A 242 14.95 -8.94 11.92
N PHE A 243 16.16 -9.32 12.29
CA PHE A 243 16.40 -10.25 13.40
C PHE A 243 16.52 -9.58 14.77
N SER A 244 16.94 -8.31 14.82
CA SER A 244 17.26 -7.61 16.07
C SER A 244 16.50 -6.30 16.26
N ALA A 245 15.81 -5.81 15.22
CA ALA A 245 15.11 -4.55 15.31
C ALA A 245 13.95 -4.61 16.30
N ARG A 246 13.83 -3.51 17.05
CA ARG A 246 12.73 -3.19 17.93
C ARG A 246 11.73 -2.29 17.20
N PRO A 247 10.50 -2.20 17.71
CA PRO A 247 9.58 -1.16 17.27
C PRO A 247 10.20 0.24 17.43
N VAL A 248 9.93 1.11 16.46
CA VAL A 248 10.35 2.51 16.44
C VAL A 248 9.12 3.39 16.62
N VAL A 249 9.20 4.33 17.54
CA VAL A 249 8.10 5.22 17.91
C VAL A 249 8.51 6.66 17.67
N GLN A 250 7.67 7.42 16.98
CA GLN A 250 7.81 8.87 16.83
C GLN A 250 6.52 9.56 17.23
N LYS A 251 6.61 10.49 18.18
CA LYS A 251 5.47 11.34 18.56
C LYS A 251 5.18 12.34 17.44
N VAL A 252 3.89 12.51 17.13
CA VAL A 252 3.38 13.48 16.16
C VAL A 252 2.13 14.11 16.76
N ASP A 253 2.22 15.38 17.14
CA ASP A 253 1.18 16.08 17.90
C ASP A 253 0.73 15.28 19.15
N THR A 254 -0.52 14.80 19.17
CA THR A 254 -1.16 14.09 20.30
C THR A 254 -1.10 12.57 20.17
N ARG A 255 -0.48 12.04 19.11
CA ARG A 255 -0.43 10.60 18.82
C ARG A 255 1.00 10.14 18.55
N PHE A 256 1.15 8.83 18.39
CA PHE A 256 2.40 8.17 18.07
C PHE A 256 2.30 7.47 16.72
N CYS A 257 3.31 7.69 15.87
CA CYS A 257 3.61 6.81 14.76
C CYS A 257 4.45 5.65 15.29
N VAL A 258 3.93 4.43 15.20
CA VAL A 258 4.60 3.21 15.65
C VAL A 258 4.94 2.38 14.44
N GLN A 259 6.21 2.23 14.12
CA GLN A 259 6.71 1.27 13.15
C GLN A 259 7.12 0.00 13.89
N LEU A 260 6.40 -1.10 13.67
CA LEU A 260 6.76 -2.41 14.23
C LEU A 260 8.00 -2.96 13.55
N ALA A 261 8.68 -3.92 14.17
CA ALA A 261 9.93 -4.46 13.64
C ALA A 261 9.75 -5.05 12.22
N PRO A 262 10.76 -4.97 11.32
CA PRO A 262 10.66 -5.46 9.94
C PRO A 262 10.26 -6.93 9.84
N ALA A 263 9.62 -7.29 8.73
CA ALA A 263 9.30 -8.69 8.43
C ALA A 263 10.57 -9.55 8.42
N GLN A 264 10.46 -10.80 8.87
CA GLN A 264 11.48 -11.79 8.53
C GLN A 264 11.45 -12.03 7.02
N PRO A 265 12.61 -12.24 6.38
CA PRO A 265 12.66 -12.60 4.97
C PRO A 265 11.86 -13.89 4.72
N LEU A 266 11.35 -14.00 3.50
CA LEU A 266 10.71 -15.23 3.01
C LEU A 266 11.78 -16.31 2.84
N THR A 267 11.39 -17.57 3.07
CA THR A 267 12.23 -18.71 2.71
C THR A 267 12.20 -18.92 1.19
N THR A 268 13.14 -19.73 0.69
CA THR A 268 13.18 -20.11 -0.73
C THR A 268 11.87 -20.76 -1.16
N GLU A 269 11.33 -21.66 -0.35
CA GLU A 269 10.09 -22.40 -0.65
C GLU A 269 8.88 -21.47 -0.71
N GLU A 270 8.82 -20.47 0.19
CA GLU A 270 7.75 -19.46 0.15
C GLU A 270 7.86 -18.60 -1.11
N LEU A 271 9.06 -18.15 -1.47
CA LEU A 271 9.30 -17.40 -2.70
C LEU A 271 8.89 -18.21 -3.92
N ASP A 272 9.39 -19.44 -4.05
CA ASP A 272 9.07 -20.33 -5.18
C ASP A 272 7.55 -20.53 -5.31
N ARG A 273 6.86 -20.75 -4.18
CA ARG A 273 5.39 -20.86 -4.14
C ARG A 273 4.72 -19.60 -4.68
N ILE A 274 5.12 -18.42 -4.22
CA ILE A 274 4.52 -17.13 -4.61
C ILE A 274 4.72 -16.85 -6.09
N TYR A 275 5.94 -17.06 -6.61
CA TYR A 275 6.25 -16.80 -8.02
C TYR A 275 5.66 -17.86 -8.97
N ALA A 276 5.32 -19.05 -8.46
CA ALA A 276 4.63 -20.11 -9.19
C ALA A 276 3.09 -19.94 -9.27
N LEU A 277 2.51 -18.92 -8.61
CA LEU A 277 1.07 -18.67 -8.65
C LEU A 277 0.53 -18.43 -10.07
N LYS A 278 -0.78 -18.56 -10.23
CA LYS A 278 -1.48 -18.56 -11.53
C LYS A 278 -1.66 -17.15 -12.09
N PHE A 279 -0.57 -16.52 -12.49
CA PHE A 279 -0.56 -15.26 -13.24
C PHE A 279 -0.87 -15.48 -14.73
N THR A 280 -1.67 -14.59 -15.32
CA THR A 280 -1.86 -14.53 -16.78
C THR A 280 -0.61 -14.01 -17.50
N ARG A 281 0.24 -13.22 -16.80
CA ARG A 281 1.41 -12.52 -17.35
C ARG A 281 1.06 -11.56 -18.49
N LEU A 282 -0.18 -11.09 -18.48
CA LEU A 282 -0.72 -10.15 -19.46
C LEU A 282 -1.29 -8.93 -18.73
N CYS A 283 -1.40 -7.82 -19.46
CA CYS A 283 -2.17 -6.68 -18.99
C CYS A 283 -3.65 -6.87 -19.30
N HIS A 284 -4.51 -6.27 -18.48
CA HIS A 284 -5.96 -6.47 -18.59
C HIS A 284 -6.46 -6.11 -20.02
N PRO A 285 -7.29 -6.95 -20.67
CA PRO A 285 -7.67 -6.77 -22.09
C PRO A 285 -8.35 -5.43 -22.39
N ARG A 286 -8.96 -4.80 -21.38
CA ARG A 286 -9.52 -3.44 -21.48
C ARG A 286 -8.52 -2.39 -21.99
N TYR A 287 -7.21 -2.64 -21.86
CA TYR A 287 -6.16 -1.73 -22.28
C TYR A 287 -5.75 -1.91 -23.76
N GLU A 288 -6.19 -2.97 -24.44
CA GLU A 288 -5.84 -3.23 -25.84
C GLU A 288 -6.25 -2.07 -26.77
N ALA A 289 -7.45 -1.53 -26.56
CA ALA A 289 -7.96 -0.37 -27.30
C ALA A 289 -7.13 0.91 -27.09
N PHE A 290 -6.29 0.94 -26.05
CA PHE A 290 -5.42 2.07 -25.71
C PHE A 290 -3.95 1.79 -26.06
N GLY A 291 -3.65 0.72 -26.80
CA GLY A 291 -2.27 0.34 -27.16
C GLY A 291 -1.56 -0.52 -26.10
N GLY A 292 -2.30 -1.14 -25.19
CA GLY A 292 -1.75 -2.01 -24.14
C GLY A 292 -1.05 -1.23 -23.03
N VAL A 293 -0.19 -1.90 -22.27
CA VAL A 293 0.69 -1.27 -21.28
C VAL A 293 2.13 -1.64 -21.66
N PRO A 294 3.06 -0.68 -21.83
CA PRO A 294 4.43 -0.95 -22.31
C PRO A 294 5.34 -1.79 -21.39
N ALA A 295 4.79 -2.34 -20.30
CA ALA A 295 5.54 -2.80 -19.13
C ALA A 295 6.18 -4.19 -19.30
#